data_AF-A0A845WU34-F1
#
_entry.id   AF-A0A845WU34-F1
#
_cell.length_a   1.000
_cell.length_b   1.000
_cell.length_c   1.000
_cell.angle_alpha   90.00
_cell.angle_beta   90.00
_cell.angle_gamma   90.00
#
_symmetry.space_group_name_H-M   'P 1'
#
loop_
_entity.id
_entity.type
_entity.pdbx_description
1 polymer ?
#
loop_
_entity_poly.entity_id
_entity_poly.type
_entity_poly.pdbx_seq_one_letter_code
_entity_poly.pdbx_strand_id
1 'polypeptide(L)'
;MTNSLARIVSIASKYIPLIKTIPPLATTLAAEFAALDQVVAVALAGSRSQQVSDDRSDYDFYVYVKKDIPVEIRAAIAKPFAERIEINNQFWETGDEWIDLKSGFGVDVMYRTPQWIEEQLSRILVNHQASIGYSTCFWWNILTSVCLYDADGWFKQLQKKVNQPYPEPLKQAIISKNYPILRQTISAYTHQLKLAIYRQDAISVMHRTTGLLESYFDIIFAINA
;
A
#
# COMPACT_ATOMS: atom_id res chain seq x y z
N MET A 1 16.10 -23.60 14.64
CA MET A 1 16.11 -22.57 13.57
C MET A 1 15.01 -21.55 13.83
N THR A 2 15.00 -20.91 15.00
CA THR A 2 13.86 -20.11 15.49
C THR A 2 14.22 -18.67 15.88
N ASN A 3 15.45 -18.24 15.65
CA ASN A 3 15.94 -16.90 16.05
C ASN A 3 16.12 -15.89 14.89
N SER A 4 15.87 -16.28 13.64
CA SER A 4 16.03 -15.38 12.48
C SER A 4 14.74 -14.61 12.14
N LEU A 5 13.58 -15.26 12.22
CA LEU A 5 12.28 -14.64 11.90
C LEU A 5 11.80 -13.66 12.99
N ALA A 6 12.04 -13.96 14.27
CA ALA A 6 11.69 -13.06 15.38
C ALA A 6 12.46 -11.73 15.32
N ARG A 7 13.63 -11.70 14.70
CA ARG A 7 14.47 -10.51 14.57
C ARG A 7 13.99 -9.56 13.46
N ILE A 8 13.25 -10.07 12.46
CA ILE A 8 12.66 -9.25 11.41
C ILE A 8 11.37 -8.57 11.91
N VAL A 9 10.58 -9.25 12.75
CA VAL A 9 9.28 -8.71 13.19
C VAL A 9 9.39 -7.77 14.39
N SER A 10 10.38 -7.97 15.28
CA SER A 10 10.61 -7.07 16.43
C SER A 10 11.10 -5.65 16.06
N ILE A 11 11.47 -5.41 14.81
CA ILE A 11 11.98 -4.10 14.36
C ILE A 11 10.83 -3.18 13.90
N ALA A 12 9.70 -3.73 13.44
CA ALA A 12 8.62 -2.97 12.84
C ALA A 12 7.84 -2.07 13.83
N SER A 13 7.86 -2.38 15.13
CA SER A 13 7.03 -1.70 16.13
C SER A 13 7.77 -0.66 16.98
N LYS A 14 9.08 -0.43 16.79
CA LYS A 14 9.82 0.51 17.67
C LYS A 14 10.56 1.66 17.03
N TYR A 15 10.93 1.62 15.75
CA TYR A 15 11.40 2.80 15.03
C TYR A 15 11.23 2.45 13.55
N ILE A 16 10.25 3.05 12.87
CA ILE A 16 10.31 3.15 11.42
C ILE A 16 11.03 4.47 11.16
N PRO A 17 12.36 4.47 10.97
CA PRO A 17 13.07 5.68 10.62
C PRO A 17 12.58 6.12 9.24
N LEU A 18 11.77 7.18 9.22
CA LEU A 18 11.41 7.92 8.01
C LEU A 18 12.70 8.45 7.35
N ILE A 19 12.65 8.64 6.03
CA ILE A 19 13.77 9.15 5.22
C ILE A 19 14.46 10.33 5.91
N LYS A 20 15.79 10.32 5.98
CA LYS A 20 16.58 11.46 6.49
C LYS A 20 16.53 12.68 5.55
N THR A 21 16.31 12.47 4.26
CA THR A 21 16.31 13.50 3.22
C THR A 21 15.30 13.16 2.10
N ILE A 22 14.26 13.98 1.97
CA ILE A 22 13.27 13.83 0.89
C ILE A 22 13.94 14.09 -0.47
N PRO A 23 13.78 13.22 -1.48
CA PRO A 23 14.38 13.42 -2.80
C PRO A 23 13.86 14.69 -3.49
N PRO A 24 14.70 15.44 -4.24
CA PRO A 24 14.29 16.68 -4.89
C PRO A 24 13.07 16.53 -5.82
N LEU A 25 13.00 15.45 -6.60
CA LEU A 25 11.86 15.13 -7.45
C LEU A 25 10.55 15.07 -6.66
N ALA A 26 10.58 14.45 -5.47
CA ALA A 26 9.41 14.33 -4.61
C ALA A 26 8.94 15.67 -4.07
N THR A 27 9.87 16.55 -3.69
CA THR A 27 9.53 17.92 -3.29
C THR A 27 8.93 18.71 -4.45
N THR A 28 9.47 18.59 -5.66
CA THR A 28 8.96 19.29 -6.85
C THR A 28 7.55 18.81 -7.23
N LEU A 29 7.34 17.50 -7.36
CA LEU A 29 6.04 16.95 -7.73
C LEU A 29 4.97 17.26 -6.67
N ALA A 30 5.32 17.17 -5.38
CA ALA A 30 4.42 17.57 -4.32
C ALA A 30 4.00 19.04 -4.42
N ALA A 31 4.91 19.93 -4.83
CA ALA A 31 4.59 21.35 -5.04
C ALA A 31 3.66 21.57 -6.25
N GLU A 32 3.88 20.86 -7.37
CA GLU A 32 3.00 20.92 -8.55
C GLU A 32 1.57 20.49 -8.21
N PHE A 33 1.41 19.37 -7.48
CA PHE A 33 0.09 18.92 -7.02
C PHE A 33 -0.50 19.86 -5.97
N ALA A 34 0.29 20.33 -5.01
CA ALA A 34 -0.15 21.24 -3.95
C ALA A 34 -0.69 22.58 -4.47
N ALA A 35 -0.31 22.99 -5.69
CA ALA A 35 -0.83 24.20 -6.32
C ALA A 35 -2.28 24.06 -6.82
N LEU A 36 -2.83 22.84 -6.85
CA LEU A 36 -4.19 22.58 -7.30
C LEU A 36 -5.19 22.67 -6.15
N ASP A 37 -6.25 23.46 -6.30
CA ASP A 37 -7.33 23.59 -5.31
C ASP A 37 -7.98 22.24 -4.94
N GLN A 38 -7.92 21.26 -5.83
CA GLN A 38 -8.41 19.89 -5.64
C GLN A 38 -7.69 19.15 -4.50
N VAL A 39 -6.41 19.46 -4.29
CA VAL A 39 -5.51 18.64 -3.46
C VAL A 39 -5.63 19.02 -2.00
N VAL A 40 -5.79 18.00 -1.16
CA VAL A 40 -5.87 18.11 0.30
C VAL A 40 -4.50 17.81 0.91
N ALA A 41 -3.87 16.74 0.44
CA ALA A 41 -2.56 16.30 0.91
C ALA A 41 -1.82 15.52 -0.17
N VAL A 42 -0.49 15.51 -0.09
CA VAL A 42 0.39 14.67 -0.89
C VAL A 42 1.32 13.91 0.05
N ALA A 43 1.40 12.60 -0.11
CA ALA A 43 2.25 11.74 0.68
C ALA A 43 3.12 10.87 -0.23
N LEU A 44 4.34 10.58 0.20
CA LEU A 44 5.26 9.64 -0.44
C LEU A 44 5.33 8.37 0.40
N ALA A 45 5.06 7.22 -0.19
CA ALA A 45 5.12 5.93 0.49
C ALA A 45 6.16 5.00 -0.14
N GLY A 46 5.98 3.71 0.14
CA GLY A 46 6.75 2.65 -0.49
C GLY A 46 8.16 2.49 0.07
N SER A 47 8.99 1.80 -0.69
CA SER A 47 10.36 1.51 -0.27
C SER A 47 11.18 2.79 -0.07
N ARG A 48 10.86 3.87 -0.81
CA ARG A 48 11.51 5.17 -0.64
C ARG A 48 11.13 5.89 0.64
N SER A 49 9.93 5.70 1.19
CA SER A 49 9.55 6.28 2.49
C SER A 49 10.15 5.55 3.70
N GLN A 50 10.76 4.38 3.45
CA GLN A 50 11.35 3.50 4.45
C GLN A 50 12.87 3.35 4.21
N GLN A 51 13.63 2.85 5.19
CA GLN A 51 15.07 2.55 5.01
C GLN A 51 15.36 1.27 4.20
N VAL A 52 14.40 0.82 3.39
CA VAL A 52 14.53 -0.35 2.49
C VAL A 52 14.61 0.06 1.02
N SER A 53 14.77 1.35 0.71
CA SER A 53 15.03 1.82 -0.64
C SER A 53 16.35 1.25 -1.16
N ASP A 54 16.33 0.68 -2.37
CA ASP A 54 17.52 0.42 -3.16
C ASP A 54 17.59 1.39 -4.35
N ASP A 55 18.66 1.29 -5.14
CA ASP A 55 18.88 2.13 -6.32
C ASP A 55 17.90 1.85 -7.47
N ARG A 56 16.85 1.05 -7.26
CA ARG A 56 15.79 0.73 -8.25
C ARG A 56 14.39 0.98 -7.72
N SER A 57 14.25 1.53 -6.52
CA SER A 57 12.95 1.83 -5.93
C SER A 57 12.16 2.85 -6.76
N ASP A 58 10.88 2.61 -6.97
CA ASP A 58 9.97 3.61 -7.57
C ASP A 58 9.57 4.69 -6.55
N TYR A 59 8.98 5.78 -7.04
CA TYR A 59 8.37 6.82 -6.23
C TYR A 59 6.86 6.64 -6.17
N ASP A 60 6.35 6.20 -5.02
CA ASP A 60 4.91 6.01 -4.80
C ASP A 60 4.27 7.26 -4.16
N PHE A 61 3.53 8.04 -4.93
CA PHE A 61 2.79 9.20 -4.43
C PHE A 61 1.31 8.89 -4.22
N TYR A 62 0.81 9.28 -3.05
CA TYR A 62 -0.62 9.31 -2.76
C TYR A 62 -1.08 10.76 -2.75
N VAL A 63 -1.88 11.13 -3.73
CA VAL A 63 -2.48 12.45 -3.85
C VAL A 63 -3.93 12.37 -3.37
N TYR A 64 -4.20 12.98 -2.23
CA TYR A 64 -5.53 13.03 -1.65
C TYR A 64 -6.28 14.23 -2.20
N VAL A 65 -7.43 13.98 -2.85
CA VAL A 65 -8.20 14.99 -3.56
C VAL A 65 -9.63 15.08 -3.03
N LYS A 66 -10.17 16.30 -3.01
CA LYS A 66 -11.58 16.56 -2.67
C LYS A 66 -12.53 16.47 -3.88
N LYS A 67 -11.96 16.54 -5.08
CA LYS A 67 -12.62 16.37 -6.37
C LYS A 67 -11.58 15.93 -7.40
N ASP A 68 -12.00 15.25 -8.45
CA ASP A 68 -11.09 14.76 -9.48
C ASP A 68 -10.26 15.90 -10.10
N ILE A 69 -8.98 15.61 -10.36
CA ILE A 69 -8.11 16.46 -11.16
C ILE A 69 -8.27 16.02 -12.62
N PRO A 70 -8.64 16.93 -13.55
CA PRO A 70 -8.74 16.64 -14.97
C PRO A 70 -7.47 15.99 -15.52
N VAL A 71 -7.65 14.96 -16.36
CA VAL A 71 -6.57 14.17 -16.96
C VAL A 71 -5.51 15.05 -17.64
N GLU A 72 -5.94 16.11 -18.31
CA GLU A 72 -5.07 17.03 -19.04
C GLU A 72 -4.15 17.81 -18.09
N ILE A 73 -4.63 18.15 -16.89
CA ILE A 73 -3.84 18.82 -15.86
C ILE A 73 -2.80 17.86 -15.30
N ARG A 74 -3.18 16.61 -15.01
CA ARG A 74 -2.24 15.61 -14.47
C ARG A 74 -1.15 15.26 -15.49
N ALA A 75 -1.54 15.10 -16.76
CA ALA A 75 -0.61 14.94 -17.87
C ALA A 75 0.37 16.12 -18.00
N ALA A 76 -0.12 17.35 -17.81
CA ALA A 76 0.73 18.55 -17.85
C ALA A 76 1.74 18.61 -16.70
N ILE A 77 1.39 18.10 -15.51
CA ILE A 77 2.31 17.97 -14.37
C ILE A 77 3.41 16.94 -14.64
N ALA A 78 3.06 15.78 -15.20
CA ALA A 78 4.02 14.68 -15.39
C ALA A 78 4.94 14.90 -16.62
N LYS A 79 4.43 15.49 -17.72
CA LYS A 79 5.15 15.63 -18.99
C LYS A 79 6.56 16.26 -18.91
N PRO A 80 6.83 17.29 -18.09
CA PRO A 80 8.18 17.86 -17.95
C PRO A 80 9.20 16.91 -17.34
N PHE A 81 8.74 15.85 -16.67
CA PHE A 81 9.58 14.88 -15.96
C PHE A 81 9.61 13.51 -16.64
N ALA A 82 8.79 13.25 -17.65
CA ALA A 82 8.55 11.89 -18.14
C ALA A 82 9.27 11.58 -19.47
N GLU A 83 10.04 10.48 -19.49
CA GLU A 83 10.55 9.86 -20.73
C GLU A 83 9.42 9.12 -21.45
N ARG A 84 8.65 8.36 -20.67
CA ARG A 84 7.44 7.65 -21.06
C ARG A 84 6.39 7.89 -19.99
N ILE A 85 5.16 8.12 -20.43
CA ILE A 85 4.04 8.55 -19.58
C ILE A 85 2.78 7.75 -19.88
N GLU A 86 2.08 7.35 -18.83
CA GLU A 86 0.78 6.69 -18.86
C GLU A 86 -0.13 7.44 -17.88
N ILE A 87 -1.28 7.91 -18.37
CA ILE A 87 -2.19 8.74 -17.57
C ILE A 87 -3.55 8.07 -17.54
N ASN A 88 -4.19 8.14 -16.38
CA ASN A 88 -5.53 7.63 -16.13
C ASN A 88 -5.63 6.11 -16.29
N ASN A 89 -4.65 5.40 -15.75
CA ASN A 89 -4.74 3.96 -15.55
C ASN A 89 -5.88 3.66 -14.55
N GLN A 90 -6.58 2.54 -14.78
CA GLN A 90 -7.82 2.15 -14.06
C GLN A 90 -7.82 0.67 -13.65
N PHE A 91 -6.66 -0.01 -13.67
CA PHE A 91 -6.58 -1.45 -13.39
C PHE A 91 -6.88 -1.77 -11.91
N TRP A 92 -6.35 -0.94 -10.99
CA TRP A 92 -6.46 -1.14 -9.54
C TRP A 92 -7.17 0.02 -8.86
N GLU A 93 -6.73 1.22 -9.19
CA GLU A 93 -7.35 2.50 -8.83
C GLU A 93 -6.98 3.53 -9.90
N THR A 94 -7.50 4.76 -9.77
CA THR A 94 -7.09 5.86 -10.65
C THR A 94 -5.63 6.20 -10.37
N GLY A 95 -4.77 5.91 -11.34
CA GLY A 95 -3.33 6.13 -11.26
C GLY A 95 -2.75 6.77 -12.51
N ASP A 96 -1.61 7.44 -12.32
CA ASP A 96 -0.77 7.98 -13.38
C ASP A 96 0.68 7.52 -13.14
N GLU A 97 1.35 7.01 -14.19
CA GLU A 97 2.65 6.35 -14.08
C GLU A 97 3.60 6.87 -15.16
N TRP A 98 4.86 7.11 -14.79
CA TRP A 98 5.88 7.49 -15.77
C TRP A 98 7.30 7.07 -15.37
N ILE A 99 8.21 7.11 -16.35
CA ILE A 99 9.64 6.96 -16.12
C ILE A 99 10.24 8.36 -16.02
N ASP A 100 10.87 8.68 -14.89
CA ASP A 100 11.51 9.98 -14.68
C ASP A 100 12.73 10.17 -15.60
N LEU A 101 12.76 11.27 -16.35
CA LEU A 101 13.78 11.62 -17.34
C LEU A 101 15.20 11.71 -16.75
N LYS A 102 15.32 12.10 -15.47
CA LYS A 102 16.63 12.36 -14.86
C LYS A 102 17.22 11.11 -14.22
N SER A 103 16.39 10.35 -13.52
CA SER A 103 16.81 9.20 -12.73
C SER A 103 16.56 7.86 -13.41
N GLY A 104 15.63 7.80 -14.37
CA GLY A 104 15.17 6.56 -14.98
C GLY A 104 14.26 5.72 -14.07
N PHE A 105 13.87 6.24 -12.90
CA PHE A 105 13.01 5.52 -11.95
C PHE A 105 11.53 5.66 -12.28
N GLY A 106 10.74 4.66 -11.93
CA GLY A 106 9.29 4.75 -12.01
C GLY A 106 8.75 5.76 -11.01
N VAL A 107 7.72 6.49 -11.44
CA VAL A 107 6.86 7.28 -10.58
C VAL A 107 5.45 6.74 -10.75
N ASP A 108 4.81 6.40 -9.62
CA ASP A 108 3.42 5.96 -9.54
C ASP A 108 2.65 6.96 -8.68
N VAL A 109 1.58 7.53 -9.21
CA VAL A 109 0.72 8.48 -8.51
C VAL A 109 -0.69 7.94 -8.42
N MET A 110 -1.14 7.61 -7.21
CA MET A 110 -2.51 7.19 -6.95
C MET A 110 -3.35 8.34 -6.41
N TYR A 111 -4.59 8.45 -6.89
CA TYR A 111 -5.54 9.48 -6.48
C TYR A 111 -6.65 8.89 -5.61
N ARG A 112 -6.80 9.43 -4.39
CA ARG A 112 -7.80 8.95 -3.42
C ARG A 112 -8.55 10.11 -2.78
N THR A 113 -9.77 9.86 -2.31
CA THR A 113 -10.47 10.84 -1.48
C THR A 113 -10.18 10.61 0.01
N PRO A 114 -10.16 11.67 0.84
CA PRO A 114 -10.13 11.54 2.30
C PRO A 114 -11.19 10.57 2.85
N GLN A 115 -12.42 10.70 2.35
CA GLN A 115 -13.53 9.84 2.76
C GLN A 115 -13.22 8.36 2.51
N TRP A 116 -12.77 8.01 1.30
CA TRP A 116 -12.53 6.61 0.94
C TRP A 116 -11.46 5.97 1.85
N ILE A 117 -10.34 6.66 2.09
CA ILE A 117 -9.26 6.09 2.90
C ILE A 117 -9.67 6.00 4.38
N GLU A 118 -10.43 6.97 4.90
CA GLU A 118 -10.97 6.91 6.25
C GLU A 118 -11.94 5.75 6.44
N GLU A 119 -12.76 5.45 5.44
CA GLU A 119 -13.65 4.28 5.42
C GLU A 119 -12.85 2.97 5.40
N GLN A 120 -11.79 2.86 4.57
CA GLN A 120 -10.92 1.69 4.56
C GLN A 120 -10.26 1.47 5.93
N LEU A 121 -9.81 2.53 6.59
CA LEU A 121 -9.21 2.46 7.91
C LEU A 121 -10.23 2.11 8.99
N SER A 122 -11.42 2.72 8.95
CA SER A 122 -12.51 2.43 9.90
C SER A 122 -12.95 0.97 9.82
N ARG A 123 -13.03 0.42 8.60
CA ARG A 123 -13.35 -0.98 8.35
C ARG A 123 -12.45 -1.93 9.16
N ILE A 124 -11.15 -1.66 9.25
CA ILE A 124 -10.20 -2.56 9.91
C ILE A 124 -9.92 -2.18 11.37
N LEU A 125 -9.80 -0.89 11.68
CA LEU A 125 -9.41 -0.40 13.01
C LEU A 125 -10.57 -0.25 13.99
N VAL A 126 -11.80 -0.09 13.48
CA VAL A 126 -13.00 0.09 14.30
C VAL A 126 -13.91 -1.13 14.16
N ASN A 127 -14.20 -1.52 12.92
CA ASN A 127 -15.15 -2.60 12.64
C ASN A 127 -14.49 -3.98 12.58
N HIS A 128 -13.15 -4.04 12.65
CA HIS A 128 -12.36 -5.28 12.65
C HIS A 128 -12.66 -6.22 11.46
N GLN A 129 -13.02 -5.67 10.30
CA GLN A 129 -13.39 -6.43 9.12
C GLN A 129 -12.16 -6.78 8.26
N ALA A 130 -11.61 -7.96 8.52
CA ALA A 130 -10.48 -8.52 7.77
C ALA A 130 -10.77 -8.76 6.27
N SER A 131 -9.70 -8.82 5.48
CA SER A 131 -9.67 -9.23 4.07
C SER A 131 -8.96 -10.58 3.93
N ILE A 132 -8.91 -11.12 2.72
CA ILE A 132 -8.08 -12.29 2.41
C ILE A 132 -6.73 -11.77 1.94
N GLY A 133 -5.65 -12.03 2.68
CA GLY A 133 -4.28 -11.84 2.21
C GLY A 133 -3.65 -10.44 2.31
N TYR A 134 -4.44 -9.39 2.56
CA TYR A 134 -3.94 -8.00 2.57
C TYR A 134 -4.66 -7.09 3.57
N SER A 135 -5.09 -7.63 4.71
CA SER A 135 -6.02 -6.96 5.62
C SER A 135 -5.57 -5.58 6.10
N THR A 136 -4.26 -5.34 6.29
CA THR A 136 -3.75 -4.10 6.89
C THR A 136 -2.93 -3.22 5.95
N CYS A 137 -2.94 -3.47 4.64
CA CYS A 137 -2.09 -2.76 3.67
C CYS A 137 -2.28 -1.23 3.69
N PHE A 138 -3.52 -0.73 3.66
CA PHE A 138 -3.80 0.71 3.70
C PHE A 138 -3.41 1.34 5.03
N TRP A 139 -3.59 0.63 6.14
CA TRP A 139 -3.17 1.11 7.45
C TRP A 139 -1.65 1.26 7.53
N TRP A 140 -0.92 0.23 7.08
CA TRP A 140 0.53 0.27 6.99
C TRP A 140 1.02 1.39 6.07
N ASN A 141 0.38 1.56 4.91
CA ASN A 141 0.70 2.62 3.97
C ASN A 141 0.59 4.02 4.62
N ILE A 142 -0.51 4.31 5.31
CA ILE A 142 -0.68 5.60 6.03
C ILE A 142 0.38 5.78 7.11
N LEU A 143 0.65 4.75 7.92
CA LEU A 143 1.65 4.83 9.00
C LEU A 143 3.07 5.11 8.49
N THR A 144 3.42 4.56 7.34
CA THR A 144 4.79 4.60 6.82
C THR A 144 5.03 5.65 5.75
N SER A 145 3.99 6.36 5.33
CA SER A 145 4.10 7.45 4.37
C SER A 145 4.74 8.69 4.98
N VAL A 146 5.60 9.36 4.20
CA VAL A 146 6.10 10.70 4.49
C VAL A 146 5.11 11.73 3.93
N CYS A 147 4.56 12.56 4.80
CA CYS A 147 3.72 13.68 4.40
C CYS A 147 4.57 14.76 3.71
N LEU A 148 4.32 15.04 2.43
CA LEU A 148 5.01 16.07 1.65
C LEU A 148 4.24 17.39 1.60
N TYR A 149 2.91 17.32 1.57
CA TYR A 149 2.01 18.46 1.61
C TYR A 149 0.74 18.10 2.38
N ASP A 150 0.21 19.02 3.18
CA ASP A 150 -1.00 18.84 3.99
C ASP A 150 -1.50 20.21 4.47
N ALA A 151 -2.36 20.85 3.67
CA ALA A 151 -2.74 22.26 3.86
C ALA A 151 -3.34 22.53 5.23
N ASP A 152 -4.31 21.69 5.61
CA ASP A 152 -5.12 21.86 6.83
C ASP A 152 -4.71 20.88 7.95
N GLY A 153 -3.60 20.14 7.76
CA GLY A 153 -3.13 19.16 8.73
C GLY A 153 -3.97 17.89 8.81
N TRP A 154 -4.81 17.61 7.81
CA TRP A 154 -5.69 16.44 7.75
C TRP A 154 -4.90 15.13 7.72
N PHE A 155 -3.89 15.02 6.85
CA PHE A 155 -3.14 13.78 6.71
C PHE A 155 -2.33 13.45 7.97
N LYS A 156 -1.70 14.46 8.60
CA LYS A 156 -1.00 14.29 9.87
C LYS A 156 -1.95 13.90 11.00
N GLN A 157 -3.17 14.43 11.02
CA GLN A 157 -4.20 14.00 11.99
C GLN A 157 -4.63 12.56 11.75
N LEU A 158 -4.82 12.17 10.48
CA LEU A 158 -5.12 10.79 10.11
C LEU A 158 -4.02 9.84 10.58
N GLN A 159 -2.74 10.17 10.31
CA GLN A 159 -1.59 9.39 10.78
C GLN A 159 -1.58 9.24 12.30
N LYS A 160 -1.82 10.32 13.05
CA LYS A 160 -1.92 10.25 14.53
C LYS A 160 -3.07 9.36 14.98
N LYS A 161 -4.24 9.46 14.35
CA LYS A 161 -5.43 8.67 14.68
C LYS A 161 -5.20 7.17 14.48
N VAL A 162 -4.50 6.80 13.40
CA VAL A 162 -4.25 5.39 13.08
C VAL A 162 -2.98 4.84 13.74
N ASN A 163 -2.14 5.68 14.33
CA ASN A 163 -0.97 5.25 15.10
C ASN A 163 -1.40 4.73 16.48
N GLN A 164 -1.92 3.50 16.49
CA GLN A 164 -2.39 2.80 17.67
C GLN A 164 -1.89 1.35 17.68
N PRO A 165 -1.92 0.66 18.83
CA PRO A 165 -1.60 -0.75 18.92
C PRO A 165 -2.47 -1.61 18.00
N TYR A 166 -1.95 -2.76 17.59
CA TYR A 166 -2.71 -3.73 16.80
C TYR A 166 -3.94 -4.24 17.58
N PRO A 167 -5.18 -4.00 17.10
CA PRO A 167 -6.36 -4.40 17.84
C PRO A 167 -6.45 -5.94 17.94
N GLU A 168 -6.56 -6.47 19.16
CA GLU A 168 -6.74 -7.90 19.37
C GLU A 168 -7.97 -8.46 18.63
N PRO A 169 -9.14 -7.77 18.59
CA PRO A 169 -10.27 -8.22 17.78
C PRO A 169 -9.96 -8.30 16.28
N LEU A 170 -9.13 -7.39 15.73
CA LEU A 170 -8.70 -7.45 14.33
C LEU A 170 -7.82 -8.69 14.09
N LYS A 171 -6.87 -8.97 14.99
CA LYS A 171 -6.02 -10.17 14.91
C LYS A 171 -6.88 -11.44 14.82
N GLN A 172 -7.85 -11.58 15.71
CA GLN A 172 -8.77 -12.72 15.71
C GLN A 172 -9.62 -12.79 14.43
N ALA A 173 -10.08 -11.64 13.93
CA ALA A 173 -10.84 -11.58 12.68
C ALA A 173 -10.01 -12.02 11.46
N ILE A 174 -8.74 -11.62 11.38
CA ILE A 174 -7.82 -12.02 10.30
C ILE A 174 -7.58 -13.53 10.32
N ILE A 175 -7.29 -14.10 11.50
CA ILE A 175 -7.11 -15.54 11.68
C ILE A 175 -8.38 -16.28 11.26
N SER A 176 -9.53 -15.86 11.78
CA SER A 176 -10.83 -16.49 11.51
C SER A 176 -11.21 -16.46 10.03
N LYS A 177 -10.83 -15.41 9.31
CA LYS A 177 -11.12 -15.26 7.88
C LYS A 177 -10.15 -16.03 6.98
N ASN A 178 -8.84 -15.93 7.24
CA ASN A 178 -7.81 -16.48 6.37
C ASN A 178 -7.47 -17.94 6.65
N TYR A 179 -7.56 -18.40 7.90
CA TYR A 179 -7.14 -19.76 8.24
C TYR A 179 -7.99 -20.85 7.56
N PRO A 180 -9.33 -20.74 7.49
CA PRO A 180 -10.14 -21.78 6.88
C PRO A 180 -9.85 -21.99 5.38
N ILE A 181 -9.55 -20.92 4.62
CA ILE A 181 -9.29 -21.03 3.18
C ILE A 181 -7.93 -21.65 2.86
N LEU A 182 -7.01 -21.78 3.82
CA LEU A 182 -5.77 -22.52 3.60
C LEU A 182 -6.05 -24.02 3.39
N ARG A 183 -6.93 -24.61 4.21
CA ARG A 183 -7.10 -26.08 4.24
C ARG A 183 -8.41 -26.67 4.76
N GLN A 184 -9.34 -25.89 5.30
CA GLN A 184 -10.51 -26.42 6.01
C GLN A 184 -11.78 -26.44 5.16
N THR A 185 -11.92 -25.51 4.22
CA THR A 185 -13.13 -25.39 3.41
C THR A 185 -13.07 -26.26 2.15
N ILE A 186 -14.23 -26.52 1.54
CA ILE A 186 -14.29 -27.17 0.22
C ILE A 186 -13.47 -26.35 -0.80
N SER A 187 -13.57 -25.03 -0.72
CA SER A 187 -12.82 -24.07 -1.53
C SER A 187 -11.38 -23.82 -1.05
N ALA A 188 -10.83 -24.64 -0.15
CA ALA A 188 -9.49 -24.40 0.38
C ALA A 188 -8.40 -24.49 -0.69
N TYR A 189 -7.37 -23.65 -0.60
CA TYR A 189 -6.27 -23.61 -1.55
C TYR A 189 -5.56 -24.95 -1.68
N THR A 190 -5.36 -25.69 -0.58
CA THR A 190 -4.77 -27.03 -0.65
C THR A 190 -5.60 -28.03 -1.45
N HIS A 191 -6.93 -27.96 -1.39
CA HIS A 191 -7.80 -28.79 -2.24
C HIS A 191 -7.70 -28.37 -3.70
N GLN A 192 -7.75 -27.06 -3.97
CA GLN A 192 -7.65 -26.53 -5.32
C GLN A 192 -6.29 -26.85 -5.96
N LEU A 193 -5.20 -26.79 -5.18
CA LEU A 193 -3.86 -27.16 -5.61
C LEU A 193 -3.76 -28.64 -5.98
N LYS A 194 -4.29 -29.55 -5.16
CA LYS A 194 -4.33 -30.99 -5.49
C LYS A 194 -5.02 -31.25 -6.82
N LEU A 195 -6.15 -30.59 -7.06
CA LEU A 195 -6.90 -30.72 -8.31
C LEU A 195 -6.14 -30.14 -9.51
N ALA A 196 -5.52 -28.97 -9.35
CA ALA A 196 -4.71 -28.34 -10.38
C ALA A 196 -3.50 -29.21 -10.76
N ILE A 197 -2.81 -29.79 -9.78
CA ILE A 197 -1.69 -30.72 -10.00
C ILE A 197 -2.16 -31.96 -10.76
N TYR A 198 -3.28 -32.57 -10.33
CA TYR A 198 -3.85 -33.74 -11.02
C TYR A 198 -4.17 -33.44 -12.49
N ARG A 199 -4.67 -32.24 -12.77
CA ARG A 199 -4.98 -31.77 -14.13
C ARG A 199 -3.77 -31.29 -14.92
N GLN A 200 -2.58 -31.25 -14.30
CA GLN A 200 -1.37 -30.65 -14.87
C GLN A 200 -1.57 -29.18 -15.30
N ASP A 201 -2.44 -28.45 -14.59
CA ASP A 201 -2.72 -27.04 -14.84
C ASP A 201 -1.75 -26.15 -14.05
N ALA A 202 -0.60 -25.86 -14.67
CA ALA A 202 0.46 -25.06 -14.06
C ALA A 202 0.00 -23.64 -13.69
N ILE A 203 -0.92 -23.04 -14.46
CA ILE A 203 -1.43 -21.69 -14.19
C ILE A 203 -2.25 -21.70 -12.89
N SER A 204 -3.15 -22.65 -12.74
CA SER A 204 -3.92 -22.81 -11.50
C SER A 204 -3.03 -23.15 -10.31
N VAL A 205 -1.98 -23.96 -10.51
CA VAL A 205 -1.00 -24.25 -9.44
C VAL A 205 -0.33 -22.96 -8.95
N MET A 206 0.17 -22.12 -9.86
CA MET A 206 0.81 -20.84 -9.48
C MET A 206 -0.19 -19.92 -8.77
N HIS A 207 -1.34 -19.67 -9.38
CA HIS A 207 -2.35 -18.76 -8.84
C HIS A 207 -2.82 -19.17 -7.43
N ARG A 208 -3.08 -20.47 -7.21
CA ARG A 208 -3.51 -20.96 -5.88
C ARG A 208 -2.38 -21.03 -4.86
N THR A 209 -1.14 -21.20 -5.32
CA THR A 209 0.02 -21.08 -4.43
C THR A 209 0.18 -19.66 -3.93
N THR A 210 0.07 -18.65 -4.81
CA THR A 210 0.14 -17.23 -4.42
C THR A 210 -0.97 -16.87 -3.44
N GLY A 211 -2.23 -17.20 -3.73
CA GLY A 211 -3.34 -16.92 -2.81
C GLY A 211 -3.20 -17.61 -1.45
N LEU A 212 -2.62 -18.82 -1.41
CA LEU A 212 -2.30 -19.50 -0.15
C LEU A 212 -1.27 -18.70 0.66
N LEU A 213 -0.19 -18.25 0.01
CA LEU A 213 0.88 -17.49 0.65
C LEU A 213 0.38 -16.13 1.15
N GLU A 214 -0.43 -15.42 0.37
CA GLU A 214 -1.05 -14.15 0.78
C GLU A 214 -1.84 -14.33 2.09
N SER A 215 -2.79 -15.27 2.14
CA SER A 215 -3.56 -15.56 3.35
C SER A 215 -2.70 -16.04 4.52
N TYR A 216 -1.68 -16.85 4.23
CA TYR A 216 -0.76 -17.34 5.25
C TYR A 216 0.02 -16.17 5.88
N PHE A 217 0.59 -15.27 5.08
CA PHE A 217 1.35 -14.14 5.60
C PHE A 217 0.49 -13.10 6.30
N ASP A 218 -0.75 -12.86 5.87
CA ASP A 218 -1.70 -12.00 6.59
C ASP A 218 -1.93 -12.49 8.03
N ILE A 219 -2.05 -13.82 8.22
CA ILE A 219 -2.12 -14.45 9.55
C ILE A 219 -0.80 -14.27 10.31
N ILE A 220 0.34 -14.56 9.69
CA ILE A 220 1.65 -14.47 10.34
C ILE A 220 1.94 -13.04 10.81
N PHE A 221 1.60 -12.03 10.00
CA PHE A 221 1.76 -10.64 10.41
C PHE A 221 0.83 -10.29 11.56
N ALA A 222 -0.45 -10.70 11.51
CA ALA A 222 -1.39 -10.45 12.60
C ALA A 222 -0.94 -11.04 13.94
N ILE A 223 -0.43 -12.28 13.97
CA ILE A 223 -0.02 -12.93 15.23
C ILE A 223 1.28 -12.37 15.82
N ASN A 224 2.12 -11.72 15.02
CA ASN A 224 3.40 -11.16 15.46
C ASN A 224 3.37 -9.63 15.65
N ALA A 225 2.22 -8.99 15.45
CA ALA A 225 2.04 -7.54 15.60
C ALA A 225 1.92 -7.08 17.05
#